data_AF-A0A964G7Q8-F1
#
_entry.id   AF-A0A964G7Q8-F1
#
_cell.length_a   1.000
_cell.length_b   1.000
_cell.length_c   1.000
_cell.angle_alpha   90.00
_cell.angle_beta   90.00
_cell.angle_gamma   90.00
#
_symmetry.space_group_name_H-M   'P 1'
#
loop_
_entity.id
_entity.type
_entity.pdbx_description
1 polymer ?
#
loop_
_entity_poly.entity_id
_entity_poly.type
_entity_poly.pdbx_seq_one_letter_code
_entity_poly.pdbx_strand_id
1 'polypeptide(L)'
;MLNKIWQFLKQLIQRLLGKTPPPPAPPPPRPTLTDAEYESKFMEILEGVNVGWSRGDVAGFLIAKRLRDSELATWLRRFGSRLFEEGGHGGTAPTDAVASLQELARRLELLGRIRSGELSEVAGDIGREILTRFPLPVVEDDAGGYGNVIEAVFVGDGLGVSGDGNRRDAEGA
;
A
#
# COMPACT_ATOMS: atom_id res chain seq x y z
N MET A 1 6.97 -16.56 0.71
CA MET A 1 6.23 -15.46 0.05
C MET A 1 7.17 -14.43 -0.58
N LEU A 2 8.29 -14.04 0.05
CA LEU A 2 9.18 -13.01 -0.52
C LEU A 2 9.75 -13.38 -1.89
N ASN A 3 10.16 -14.63 -2.13
CA ASN A 3 10.60 -15.03 -3.47
C ASN A 3 9.50 -14.84 -4.52
N LYS A 4 8.22 -14.92 -4.14
CA LYS A 4 7.07 -14.69 -5.03
C LYS A 4 6.83 -13.20 -5.25
N ILE A 5 6.91 -12.39 -4.19
CA ILE A 5 6.86 -10.91 -4.28
C ILE A 5 8.03 -10.38 -5.12
N TRP A 6 9.23 -10.95 -4.94
CA TRP A 6 10.44 -10.63 -5.69
C TRP A 6 10.31 -10.98 -7.17
N GLN A 7 9.77 -12.15 -7.51
CA GLN A 7 9.54 -12.52 -8.91
C GLN A 7 8.44 -11.66 -9.55
N PHE A 8 7.36 -11.37 -8.82
CA PHE A 8 6.32 -10.44 -9.25
C PHE A 8 6.90 -9.04 -9.51
N LEU A 9 7.68 -8.52 -8.56
CA LEU A 9 8.32 -7.22 -8.64
C LEU A 9 9.31 -7.15 -9.81
N LYS A 10 10.11 -8.20 -10.02
CA LYS A 10 11.01 -8.33 -11.18
C LYS A 10 10.25 -8.31 -12.49
N GLN A 11 9.14 -9.04 -12.60
CA GLN A 11 8.35 -9.03 -13.84
C GLN A 11 7.71 -7.66 -14.11
N LEU A 12 7.26 -7.00 -13.04
CA LEU A 12 6.74 -5.64 -13.12
C LEU A 12 7.84 -4.67 -13.55
N ILE A 13 8.99 -4.65 -12.87
CA ILE A 13 10.11 -3.76 -13.22
C ILE A 13 10.68 -4.10 -14.61
N GLN A 14 10.74 -5.37 -15.02
CA GLN A 14 11.15 -5.74 -16.38
C GLN A 14 10.14 -5.27 -17.44
N ARG A 15 8.83 -5.30 -17.18
CA ARG A 15 7.83 -4.68 -18.08
C ARG A 15 7.98 -3.17 -18.12
N LEU A 16 8.31 -2.56 -16.99
CA LEU A 16 8.47 -1.11 -16.82
C LEU A 16 9.81 -0.55 -17.34
N LEU A 17 10.87 -1.35 -17.40
CA LEU A 17 12.24 -0.93 -17.75
C LEU A 17 12.79 -1.63 -19.02
N GLY A 18 12.17 -2.72 -19.46
CA GLY A 18 12.67 -3.61 -20.53
C GLY A 18 12.23 -3.26 -21.96
N LYS A 19 11.78 -2.03 -22.24
CA LYS A 19 11.41 -1.62 -23.61
C LYS A 19 12.02 -0.27 -23.99
N THR A 20 13.35 -0.16 -24.04
CA THR A 20 14.07 0.73 -24.99
C THR A 20 15.55 0.33 -24.97
N PRO A 21 16.13 -0.24 -26.04
CA PRO A 21 17.58 -0.17 -26.23
C PRO A 21 17.95 1.30 -26.47
N PRO A 22 18.81 1.92 -25.64
CA PRO A 22 19.19 3.31 -25.86
C PRO A 22 20.08 3.42 -27.11
N PRO A 23 19.90 4.45 -27.97
CA PRO A 23 20.95 4.87 -28.88
C PRO A 23 22.21 5.24 -28.08
N PRO A 24 23.43 5.15 -28.64
CA PRO A 24 24.66 5.44 -27.92
C PRO A 24 24.72 6.94 -27.57
N ALA A 25 24.26 7.28 -26.36
CA ALA A 25 24.38 8.62 -25.79
C ALA A 25 25.58 8.67 -24.82
N PRO A 26 26.28 9.81 -24.73
CA PRO A 26 27.50 9.95 -23.93
C PRO A 26 27.25 9.61 -22.45
N PRO A 27 28.27 9.09 -21.74
CA PRO A 27 28.10 8.52 -20.41
C PRO A 27 27.54 9.57 -19.43
N PRO A 28 26.43 9.28 -18.72
CA PRO A 28 25.94 10.18 -17.68
C PRO A 28 26.99 10.29 -16.56
N PRO A 29 27.15 11.47 -15.93
CA PRO A 29 28.16 11.68 -14.91
C PRO A 29 27.79 10.95 -13.61
N ARG A 30 28.63 9.98 -13.24
CA ARG A 30 28.73 9.22 -11.97
C ARG A 30 27.71 8.06 -11.82
N PRO A 31 28.12 6.90 -11.28
CA PRO A 31 27.22 5.76 -11.13
C PRO A 31 26.30 6.01 -9.93
N THR A 32 25.17 6.66 -10.16
CA THR A 32 24.00 6.48 -9.30
C THR A 32 23.50 5.06 -9.56
N LEU A 33 23.30 4.25 -8.52
CA LEU A 33 22.85 2.86 -8.61
C LEU A 33 21.72 2.71 -9.65
N THR A 34 21.74 1.63 -10.40
CA THR A 34 20.67 1.31 -11.37
C THR A 34 19.35 1.06 -10.63
N ASP A 35 18.21 1.24 -11.30
CA ASP A 35 16.88 0.93 -10.73
C ASP A 35 16.81 -0.51 -10.15
N ALA A 36 17.48 -1.47 -10.80
CA ALA A 36 17.57 -2.86 -10.35
C ALA A 36 18.42 -3.03 -9.07
N GLU A 37 19.44 -2.19 -8.88
CA GLU A 37 20.23 -2.17 -7.66
C GLU A 37 19.46 -1.53 -6.50
N TYR A 38 18.72 -0.44 -6.75
CA TYR A 38 17.80 0.14 -5.76
C TYR A 38 16.71 -0.86 -5.36
N GLU A 39 16.11 -1.55 -6.33
CA GLU A 39 15.15 -2.64 -6.08
C GLU A 39 15.74 -3.71 -5.16
N SER A 40 16.93 -4.22 -5.49
CA SER A 40 17.58 -5.27 -4.72
C SER A 40 17.82 -4.85 -3.28
N LYS A 41 18.33 -3.64 -3.08
CA LYS A 41 18.61 -3.09 -1.75
C LYS A 41 17.34 -2.79 -0.97
N PHE A 42 16.29 -2.32 -1.65
CA PHE A 42 14.98 -2.09 -1.05
C PHE A 42 14.35 -3.39 -0.55
N MET A 43 14.51 -4.48 -1.29
CA MET A 43 13.96 -5.78 -0.90
C MET A 43 14.70 -6.39 0.28
N GLU A 44 16.02 -6.18 0.39
CA GLU A 44 16.77 -6.49 1.62
C GLU A 44 16.20 -5.73 2.83
N ILE A 45 15.84 -4.45 2.67
CA ILE A 45 15.23 -3.65 3.74
C ILE A 45 13.85 -4.20 4.12
N LEU A 46 12.99 -4.52 3.15
CA LEU A 46 11.66 -5.07 3.43
C LEU A 46 11.73 -6.46 4.07
N GLU A 47 12.71 -7.28 3.71
CA GLU A 47 12.97 -8.55 4.39
C GLU A 47 13.41 -8.31 5.83
N GLY A 48 14.39 -7.43 6.03
CA GLY A 48 14.89 -7.05 7.35
C GLY A 48 13.77 -6.56 8.27
N VAL A 49 12.94 -5.65 7.77
CA VAL A 49 11.79 -5.11 8.51
C VAL A 49 10.77 -6.20 8.83
N ASN A 50 10.52 -7.13 7.91
CA ASN A 50 9.63 -8.27 8.15
C ASN A 50 10.16 -9.24 9.21
N VAL A 51 11.49 -9.40 9.36
CA VAL A 51 12.10 -10.22 10.43
C VAL A 51 12.29 -9.45 11.74
N GLY A 52 11.86 -8.19 11.80
CA GLY A 52 11.86 -7.38 13.02
C GLY A 52 12.99 -6.35 13.13
N TRP A 53 13.59 -5.92 12.02
CA TRP A 53 14.57 -4.82 12.05
C TRP A 53 13.98 -3.58 12.73
N SER A 54 14.77 -3.02 13.64
CA SER A 54 14.48 -1.75 14.28
C SER A 54 14.86 -0.58 13.37
N ARG A 55 14.50 0.64 13.80
CA ARG A 55 14.93 1.88 13.15
C ARG A 55 16.44 1.96 12.99
N GLY A 56 17.19 1.50 14.00
CA GLY A 56 18.64 1.50 14.01
C GLY A 56 19.24 0.55 12.98
N ASP A 57 18.63 -0.63 12.80
CA ASP A 57 19.07 -1.63 11.83
C ASP A 57 18.90 -1.12 10.39
N VAL A 58 17.74 -0.53 10.08
CA VAL A 58 17.48 0.10 8.78
C VAL A 58 18.47 1.25 8.52
N ALA A 59 18.69 2.12 9.51
CA ALA A 59 19.64 3.23 9.38
C ALA A 59 21.08 2.72 9.17
N GLY A 60 21.50 1.72 9.94
CA GLY A 60 22.80 1.06 9.80
C GLY A 60 22.98 0.43 8.42
N PHE A 61 21.94 -0.21 7.88
CA PHE A 61 21.96 -0.77 6.53
C PHE A 61 22.15 0.30 5.46
N LEU A 62 21.41 1.42 5.52
CA LEU A 62 21.55 2.53 4.57
C LEU A 62 22.97 3.11 4.58
N ILE A 63 23.54 3.30 5.76
CA ILE A 63 24.93 3.77 5.93
C ILE A 63 25.92 2.75 5.34
N ALA A 64 25.78 1.47 5.69
CA ALA A 64 26.66 0.40 5.22
C ALA A 64 26.65 0.25 3.70
N LYS A 65 25.50 0.47 3.07
CA LYS A 65 25.31 0.40 1.61
C LYS A 65 25.52 1.74 0.90
N ARG A 66 25.88 2.81 1.62
CA ARG A 66 26.03 4.18 1.10
C ARG A 66 24.79 4.69 0.36
N LEU A 67 23.62 4.30 0.82
CA LEU A 67 22.33 4.69 0.25
C LEU A 67 21.82 5.97 0.91
N ARG A 68 21.43 6.95 0.10
CA ARG A 68 20.74 8.14 0.61
C ARG A 68 19.25 7.88 0.70
N ASP A 69 18.67 8.30 1.82
CA ASP A 69 17.25 8.16 2.09
C ASP A 69 16.37 8.77 0.99
N SER A 70 16.72 9.98 0.54
CA SER A 70 16.00 10.74 -0.48
C SER A 70 16.11 10.11 -1.88
N GLU A 71 17.24 9.46 -2.21
CA GLU A 71 17.40 8.76 -3.49
C GLU A 71 16.50 7.53 -3.55
N LEU A 72 16.52 6.76 -2.46
CA LEU A 72 15.67 5.57 -2.35
C LEU A 72 14.18 5.95 -2.31
N ALA A 73 13.82 7.05 -1.63
CA ALA A 73 12.47 7.59 -1.63
C ALA A 73 12.03 8.06 -3.02
N THR A 74 12.91 8.75 -3.76
CA THR A 74 12.63 9.21 -5.14
C THR A 74 12.42 8.02 -6.07
N TRP A 75 13.27 7.01 -5.97
CA TRP A 75 13.12 5.76 -6.71
C TRP A 75 11.79 5.08 -6.37
N LEU A 76 11.47 4.95 -5.08
CA LEU A 76 10.24 4.32 -4.59
C LEU A 76 8.99 5.06 -5.06
N ARG A 77 9.01 6.40 -5.11
CA ARG A 77 7.91 7.21 -5.64
C ARG A 77 7.67 6.92 -7.12
N ARG A 78 8.73 6.87 -7.94
CA ARG A 78 8.63 6.51 -9.36
C ARG A 78 8.14 5.07 -9.56
N PHE A 79 8.60 4.16 -8.71
CA PHE A 79 8.13 2.78 -8.69
C PHE A 79 6.63 2.71 -8.38
N GLY A 80 6.17 3.39 -7.32
CA GLY A 80 4.77 3.45 -6.92
C GLY A 80 3.86 4.03 -8.01
N SER A 81 4.22 5.16 -8.61
CA SER A 81 3.43 5.73 -9.72
C SER A 81 3.26 4.74 -10.88
N ARG A 82 4.34 4.05 -11.27
CA ARG A 82 4.31 3.04 -12.32
C ARG A 82 3.51 1.79 -11.94
N LEU A 83 3.63 1.36 -10.68
CA LEU A 83 2.84 0.27 -10.12
C LEU A 83 1.34 0.57 -10.25
N PHE A 84 0.94 1.82 -10.01
CA PHE A 84 -0.44 2.27 -10.10
C PHE A 84 -0.92 2.51 -11.54
N GLU A 85 -0.02 2.86 -12.46
CA GLU A 85 -0.32 2.98 -13.89
C GLU A 85 -0.48 1.62 -14.57
N GLU A 86 0.40 0.66 -14.28
CA GLU A 86 0.37 -0.68 -14.91
C GLU A 86 -0.54 -1.66 -14.15
N GLY A 87 -0.59 -1.58 -12.82
CA GLY A 87 -1.44 -2.40 -11.96
C GLY A 87 -2.86 -1.84 -11.74
N GLY A 88 -3.14 -0.64 -12.26
CA GLY A 88 -4.40 0.08 -12.09
C GLY A 88 -5.27 0.11 -13.33
N HIS A 89 -5.81 -1.04 -13.73
CA HIS A 89 -7.19 -1.11 -14.21
C HIS A 89 -7.85 -2.26 -13.45
N GLY A 90 -8.82 -1.91 -12.60
CA GLY A 90 -9.45 -2.83 -11.65
C GLY A 90 -9.97 -4.11 -12.31
N GLY A 91 -9.73 -5.23 -11.64
CA GLY A 91 -10.49 -6.47 -11.83
C GLY A 91 -9.79 -7.62 -12.56
N THR A 92 -8.60 -7.42 -13.15
CA THR A 92 -7.93 -8.46 -13.98
C THR A 92 -6.56 -8.91 -13.47
N ALA A 93 -6.15 -8.50 -12.27
CA ALA A 93 -4.95 -9.05 -11.65
C ALA A 93 -5.23 -10.48 -11.14
N PRO A 94 -4.37 -11.47 -11.43
CA PRO A 94 -4.56 -12.82 -10.91
C PRO A 94 -4.43 -12.82 -9.37
N THR A 95 -5.18 -13.70 -8.71
CA THR A 95 -5.30 -13.74 -7.23
C THR A 95 -3.95 -13.80 -6.51
N ASP A 96 -2.96 -14.45 -7.10
CA ASP A 96 -1.61 -14.55 -6.53
C ASP A 96 -0.79 -13.26 -6.65
N ALA A 97 -1.05 -12.44 -7.67
CA ALA A 97 -0.49 -11.09 -7.78
C ALA A 97 -1.12 -10.17 -6.74
N VAL A 98 -2.43 -10.25 -6.53
CA VAL A 98 -3.15 -9.49 -5.49
C VAL A 98 -2.59 -9.81 -4.09
N ALA A 99 -2.40 -11.09 -3.76
CA ALA A 99 -1.80 -11.49 -2.50
C ALA A 99 -0.35 -10.97 -2.33
N SER A 100 0.41 -10.90 -3.43
CA SER A 100 1.78 -10.36 -3.41
C SER A 100 1.80 -8.85 -3.21
N LEU A 101 0.83 -8.11 -3.80
CA LEU A 101 0.65 -6.67 -3.62
C LEU A 101 0.25 -6.32 -2.20
N GLN A 102 -0.69 -7.07 -1.62
CA GLN A 102 -1.12 -6.91 -0.24
C GLN A 102 0.03 -7.14 0.75
N GLU A 103 0.83 -8.17 0.51
CA GLU A 103 1.98 -8.46 1.36
C GLU A 103 3.09 -7.41 1.21
N LEU A 104 3.33 -6.90 0.00
CA LEU A 104 4.19 -5.75 -0.23
C LEU A 104 3.70 -4.53 0.57
N ALA A 105 2.41 -4.23 0.48
CA ALA A 105 1.80 -3.10 1.17
C ALA A 105 1.95 -3.17 2.70
N ARG A 106 1.75 -4.36 3.29
CA ARG A 106 1.98 -4.57 4.74
C ARG A 106 3.41 -4.27 5.16
N ARG A 107 4.40 -4.66 4.34
CA ARG A 107 5.82 -4.40 4.63
C ARG A 107 6.21 -2.94 4.43
N LEU A 108 5.61 -2.28 3.45
CA LEU A 108 5.74 -0.84 3.22
C LEU A 108 5.18 -0.02 4.40
N GLU A 109 4.01 -0.41 4.91
CA GLU A 109 3.46 0.19 6.14
C GLU A 109 4.37 -0.04 7.35
N LEU A 110 4.91 -1.25 7.51
CA LEU A 110 5.81 -1.56 8.61
C LEU A 110 7.08 -0.69 8.56
N LEU A 111 7.68 -0.54 7.37
CA LEU A 111 8.81 0.37 7.13
C LEU A 111 8.44 1.83 7.42
N GLY A 112 7.23 2.25 7.03
CA GLY A 112 6.70 3.59 7.29
C GLY A 112 6.49 3.88 8.79
N ARG A 113 6.18 2.86 9.60
CA ARG A 113 5.96 2.99 11.05
C ARG A 113 7.24 3.02 11.86
N ILE A 114 8.26 2.27 11.44
CA ILE A 114 9.49 2.06 12.24
C ILE A 114 10.43 3.28 12.16
N ARG A 115 10.40 4.05 11.08
CA ARG A 115 11.35 5.14 10.84
C ARG A 115 10.63 6.46 10.53
N SER A 116 11.32 7.56 10.78
CA SER A 116 10.97 8.90 10.32
C SER A 116 11.91 9.34 9.20
N GLY A 117 11.37 9.97 8.16
CA GLY A 117 12.11 10.45 6.98
C GLY A 117 11.31 10.25 5.68
N GLU A 118 11.82 10.80 4.58
CA GLU A 118 11.11 10.81 3.29
C GLU A 118 10.81 9.40 2.77
N LEU A 119 11.75 8.46 2.94
CA LEU A 119 11.54 7.06 2.56
C LEU A 119 10.36 6.41 3.29
N SER A 120 10.21 6.72 4.58
CA SER A 120 9.17 6.15 5.43
C SER A 120 7.78 6.71 5.08
N GLU A 121 7.72 8.01 4.78
CA GLU A 121 6.49 8.67 4.32
C GLU A 121 6.03 8.07 2.98
N VAL A 122 6.94 8.03 1.99
CA VAL A 122 6.65 7.48 0.66
C VAL A 122 6.27 6.00 0.73
N ALA A 123 6.95 5.21 1.56
CA ALA A 123 6.58 3.81 1.77
C ALA A 123 5.18 3.68 2.38
N GLY A 124 4.87 4.45 3.42
CA GLY A 124 3.56 4.44 4.06
C GLY A 124 2.43 4.84 3.10
N ASP A 125 2.64 5.87 2.28
CA ASP A 125 1.66 6.34 1.29
C ASP A 125 1.36 5.28 0.23
N ILE A 126 2.41 4.70 -0.36
CA ILE A 126 2.25 3.66 -1.39
C ILE A 126 1.60 2.41 -0.78
N GLY A 127 1.99 2.02 0.43
CA GLY A 127 1.37 0.89 1.13
C GLY A 127 -0.13 1.09 1.35
N ARG A 128 -0.54 2.25 1.84
CA ARG A 128 -1.96 2.59 2.01
C ARG A 128 -2.71 2.57 0.68
N GLU A 129 -2.17 3.20 -0.35
CA GLU A 129 -2.80 3.25 -1.68
C GLU A 129 -2.98 1.85 -2.29
N ILE A 130 -2.01 0.95 -2.11
CA ILE A 130 -2.16 -0.46 -2.54
C ILE A 130 -3.32 -1.12 -1.79
N LEU A 131 -3.43 -0.94 -0.47
CA LEU A 131 -4.51 -1.54 0.34
C LEU A 131 -5.88 -0.93 0.04
N THR A 132 -5.94 0.34 -0.37
CA THR A 132 -7.19 0.96 -0.85
C THR A 132 -7.68 0.31 -2.14
N ARG A 133 -6.76 -0.03 -3.06
CA ARG A 133 -7.11 -0.66 -4.34
C ARG A 133 -7.29 -2.17 -4.26
N PHE A 134 -6.57 -2.82 -3.35
CA PHE A 134 -6.54 -4.26 -3.13
C PHE A 134 -6.72 -4.58 -1.65
N PRO A 135 -7.93 -4.34 -1.09
CA PRO A 135 -8.18 -4.54 0.33
C PRO A 135 -7.93 -5.98 0.73
N LEU A 136 -7.35 -6.17 1.93
CA LEU A 136 -7.22 -7.50 2.51
C LEU A 136 -8.60 -8.16 2.58
N PRO A 137 -8.72 -9.47 2.33
CA PRO A 137 -9.97 -10.16 2.60
C PRO A 137 -10.36 -9.89 4.05
N VAL A 138 -11.56 -9.35 4.25
CA VAL A 138 -12.15 -9.26 5.59
C VAL A 138 -12.30 -10.70 6.04
N VAL A 139 -11.43 -11.14 6.96
CA VAL A 139 -11.73 -12.33 7.74
C VAL A 139 -12.90 -11.92 8.62
N GLU A 140 -14.09 -12.33 8.20
CA GLU A 140 -15.24 -12.36 9.09
C GLU A 140 -14.88 -13.35 10.19
N ASP A 141 -14.25 -12.86 11.26
CA ASP A 141 -14.20 -13.59 12.52
C ASP A 141 -15.66 -13.83 12.92
N ASP A 142 -16.09 -15.10 12.86
CA ASP A 142 -17.37 -15.61 13.33
C ASP A 142 -17.45 -15.54 14.88
N ALA A 143 -17.20 -14.35 15.40
CA ALA A 143 -17.15 -14.02 16.82
C ALA A 143 -17.66 -12.58 17.03
N GLY A 144 -18.97 -12.41 16.83
CA GLY A 144 -19.83 -11.48 17.58
C GLY A 144 -19.39 -10.01 17.71
N GLY A 145 -20.03 -9.16 16.90
CA GLY A 145 -20.48 -7.84 17.36
C GLY A 145 -19.69 -6.61 16.90
N TYR A 146 -20.43 -5.69 16.28
CA TYR A 146 -20.13 -4.27 15.99
C TYR A 146 -19.07 -4.03 14.90
N GLY A 147 -19.35 -3.40 13.76
CA GLY A 147 -20.55 -2.78 13.23
C GLY A 147 -20.27 -2.37 11.79
N ASN A 148 -21.21 -2.64 10.89
CA ASN A 148 -21.21 -2.08 9.54
C ASN A 148 -21.41 -0.58 9.64
N VAL A 149 -20.38 0.21 9.32
CA VAL A 149 -20.54 1.63 9.02
C VAL A 149 -21.13 1.70 7.61
N ILE A 150 -22.45 1.55 7.50
CA ILE A 150 -23.17 1.97 6.31
C ILE A 150 -23.31 3.49 6.38
N GLU A 151 -22.80 4.10 5.32
CA GLU A 151 -22.96 5.48 4.88
C GLU A 151 -24.32 6.09 5.27
N ALA A 152 -24.30 7.15 6.08
CA ALA A 152 -25.49 7.92 6.40
C ALA A 152 -25.88 8.76 5.17
N VAL A 153 -26.73 8.20 4.31
CA VAL A 153 -27.47 8.98 3.30
C VAL A 153 -28.64 9.63 4.03
N PHE A 154 -28.48 10.89 4.43
CA PHE A 154 -29.60 11.75 4.82
C PHE A 154 -30.39 12.11 3.57
N VAL A 155 -31.38 11.29 3.20
CA VAL A 155 -32.50 11.75 2.37
C VAL A 155 -33.42 12.54 3.28
N GLY A 156 -33.22 13.85 3.28
CA GLY A 156 -34.23 14.78 3.77
C GLY A 156 -35.42 14.72 2.84
N ASP A 157 -36.54 14.18 3.32
CA ASP A 157 -37.86 14.61 2.88
C ASP A 157 -38.60 15.09 4.12
N GLY A 158 -39.00 16.36 4.08
CA GLY A 158 -39.55 17.07 5.21
C GLY A 158 -41.01 16.75 5.50
N LEU A 159 -41.41 17.22 6.67
CA LEU A 159 -42.78 17.66 7.02
C LEU A 159 -43.84 16.58 7.20
N GLY A 160 -44.17 16.35 8.47
CA GLY A 160 -45.41 15.75 8.92
C GLY A 160 -45.64 16.01 10.41
N VAL A 161 -45.93 17.26 10.78
CA VAL A 161 -46.50 17.57 12.09
C VAL A 161 -48.01 17.26 12.05
N SER A 162 -48.47 16.43 13.00
CA SER A 162 -49.83 16.38 13.58
C SER A 162 -49.73 15.36 14.71
N GLY A 163 -49.93 15.66 16.00
CA GLY A 163 -50.85 16.62 16.59
C GLY A 163 -52.14 15.91 16.95
N ASP A 164 -52.38 15.76 18.26
CA ASP A 164 -53.64 15.35 18.92
C ASP A 164 -53.98 13.84 18.89
N GLY A 165 -54.47 13.18 19.94
CA GLY A 165 -54.94 13.61 21.25
C GLY A 165 -55.69 12.46 21.93
N ASN A 166 -55.33 12.18 23.19
CA ASN A 166 -56.23 11.87 24.31
C ASN A 166 -57.27 10.71 24.27
N ARG A 167 -57.03 9.75 25.19
CA ARG A 167 -57.98 9.07 26.11
C ARG A 167 -59.09 8.14 25.56
N ARG A 168 -59.46 7.20 26.47
CA ARG A 168 -60.73 6.46 26.63
C ARG A 168 -60.70 5.04 26.01
N ASP A 169 -61.08 3.94 26.65
CA ASP A 169 -61.77 3.69 27.92
C ASP A 169 -61.44 2.29 28.47
N ALA A 170 -61.79 2.13 29.75
CA ALA A 170 -61.90 0.87 30.48
C ALA A 170 -63.13 0.04 30.04
N GLU A 171 -63.33 -1.09 30.75
CA GLU A 171 -64.47 -2.04 30.69
C GLU A 171 -64.30 -3.12 29.60
N GLY A 172 -64.42 -4.43 29.83
CA GLY A 172 -64.94 -5.24 30.93
C GLY A 172 -65.57 -6.49 30.29
N ALA A 173 -65.13 -7.69 30.67
CA ALA A 173 -65.85 -8.97 30.54
C ALA A 173 -65.11 -10.06 31.33
#